data_AF-A0A931EGZ3-F1
#
_entry.id   AF-A0A931EGZ3-F1
#
_cell.length_a   1.000
_cell.length_b   1.000
_cell.length_c   1.000
_cell.angle_alpha   90.00
_cell.angle_beta   90.00
_cell.angle_gamma   90.00
#
_symmetry.space_group_name_H-M   'P 1'
#
loop_
_entity.id
_entity.type
_entity.pdbx_description
1 polymer ?
#
loop_
_entity_poly.entity_id
_entity_poly.type
_entity_poly.pdbx_seq_one_letter_code
_entity_poly.pdbx_strand_id
1 'polypeptide(L)' 'MKTTNSAPRNAGQAINLILGLIIALAIPVWGLATLAIGLEQASGWWIVTGITIAIMGAVLFVGNPVIRLLFGNA' A
#
# COMPACT_ATOMS: atom_id res chain seq x y z
N MET A 1 26.98 -27.60 -19.88
CA MET A 1 26.11 -27.19 -18.74
C MET A 1 25.71 -25.73 -18.95
N LYS A 2 24.43 -25.47 -19.23
CA LYS A 2 23.90 -24.13 -19.46
C LYS A 2 23.56 -23.55 -18.08
N THR A 3 24.42 -22.68 -17.56
CA THR A 3 24.11 -21.94 -16.32
C THR A 3 22.98 -20.96 -16.65
N THR A 4 21.80 -21.28 -16.14
CA THR A 4 20.59 -20.51 -16.35
C THR A 4 20.75 -19.14 -15.69
N ASN A 5 20.80 -18.11 -16.53
CA ASN A 5 20.79 -16.71 -16.14
C ASN A 5 19.41 -16.36 -15.55
N SER A 6 19.15 -16.70 -14.28
CA SER A 6 17.87 -16.50 -13.60
C SER A 6 17.75 -15.18 -12.84
N ALA A 7 18.84 -14.40 -12.73
CA ALA A 7 18.87 -13.12 -12.00
C ALA A 7 17.95 -12.01 -12.57
N PRO A 8 17.84 -11.76 -13.90
CA PRO A 8 17.15 -10.57 -14.38
C PRO A 8 15.61 -10.65 -14.28
N ARG A 9 15.01 -11.85 -14.35
CA ARG A 9 13.56 -12.01 -14.17
C ARG A 9 13.12 -11.76 -12.73
N ASN A 10 13.90 -12.27 -11.77
CA ASN A 10 13.58 -12.12 -10.35
C ASN A 10 13.70 -10.66 -9.89
N ALA A 11 14.70 -9.92 -10.40
CA ALA A 11 14.86 -8.50 -10.09
C ALA A 11 13.69 -7.66 -10.60
N GLY A 12 13.26 -7.85 -11.86
CA GLY A 12 12.12 -7.11 -12.41
C GLY A 12 10.80 -7.43 -11.69
N GLN A 13 10.60 -8.70 -11.31
CA GLN A 13 9.41 -9.12 -10.58
C GLN A 13 9.39 -8.58 -9.14
N ALA A 14 10.54 -8.54 -8.46
CA ALA A 14 10.69 -7.93 -7.14
C ALA A 14 10.43 -6.41 -7.17
N ILE A 15 10.95 -5.70 -8.19
CA ILE A 15 10.71 -4.26 -8.36
C ILE A 15 9.22 -3.96 -8.56
N ASN A 16 8.53 -4.74 -9.40
CA ASN A 16 7.08 -4.58 -9.60
C ASN A 16 6.27 -4.86 -8.33
N LEU A 17 6.67 -5.84 -7.53
CA LEU A 17 6.05 -6.12 -6.22
C LEU A 17 6.22 -4.95 -5.25
N ILE A 18 7.44 -4.41 -5.15
CA ILE A 18 7.75 -3.26 -4.28
C ILE A 18 6.96 -2.02 -4.72
N LEU A 19 6.93 -1.71 -6.02
CA LEU A 19 6.15 -0.60 -6.55
C LEU A 19 4.65 -0.79 -6.28
N GLY A 20 4.12 -2.00 -6.46
CA GLY A 20 2.74 -2.33 -6.12
C GLY A 20 2.43 -2.11 -4.64
N LEU A 21 3.37 -2.47 -3.75
CA LEU A 21 3.25 -2.25 -2.31
C LEU A 21 3.28 -0.75 -1.94
N ILE A 22 4.21 0.00 -2.53
CA ILE A 22 4.33 1.45 -2.32
C ILE A 22 3.04 2.16 -2.73
N ILE A 23 2.51 1.84 -3.92
CA ILE A 23 1.27 2.42 -4.43
C ILE A 23 0.09 2.04 -3.53
N ALA A 24 0.04 0.78 -3.08
CA ALA A 24 -1.01 0.32 -2.18
C ALA A 24 -0.96 0.98 -0.79
N LEU A 25 0.24 1.30 -0.28
CA LEU A 25 0.43 1.95 1.02
C LEU A 25 0.27 3.48 0.97
N ALA A 26 0.45 4.09 -0.20
CA ALA A 26 0.35 5.55 -0.35
C ALA A 26 -1.01 6.09 0.10
N ILE A 27 -2.11 5.42 -0.27
CA ILE A 27 -3.48 5.85 0.08
C ILE A 27 -3.76 5.75 1.59
N PRO A 28 -3.51 4.60 2.27
CA PRO A 28 -3.62 4.51 3.73
C PRO A 28 -2.79 5.55 4.47
N VAL A 29 -1.53 5.76 4.05
CA VAL A 29 -0.63 6.73 4.68
C VAL A 29 -1.15 8.16 4.50
N TRP A 30 -1.72 8.47 3.33
CA TRP A 30 -2.36 9.77 3.09
C TRP A 30 -3.61 9.99 3.93
N GLY A 31 -4.41 8.94 4.15
CA GLY A 31 -5.54 8.96 5.08
C GLY A 31 -5.11 9.27 6.52
N LEU A 32 -3.99 8.69 6.97
CA LEU A 32 -3.41 8.99 8.28
C LEU A 32 -2.87 10.43 8.36
N ALA A 33 -2.22 10.93 7.31
CA ALA A 33 -1.71 12.30 7.27
C ALA A 33 -2.84 13.35 7.35
N THR A 34 -3.91 13.14 6.57
CA THR A 34 -5.10 14.02 6.61
C THR A 34 -5.83 13.95 7.95
N LEU A 35 -5.84 12.78 8.60
CA LEU A 35 -6.38 12.63 9.94
C LEU A 35 -5.55 13.39 10.99
N ALA A 36 -4.22 13.31 10.92
CA ALA A 36 -3.33 14.07 11.79
C ALA A 36 -3.53 15.58 11.64
N ILE A 37 -3.60 16.08 10.41
CA ILE A 37 -3.89 17.50 10.12
C ILE A 37 -5.27 17.90 10.67
N GLY A 38 -6.28 17.04 10.52
CA GLY A 38 -7.61 17.29 11.04
C GLY A 38 -7.67 17.38 12.57
N LEU A 39 -6.88 16.56 13.26
CA LEU A 39 -6.73 16.63 14.71
C LEU A 39 -6.01 17.90 15.15
N GLU A 40 -4.94 18.30 14.46
CA GLU A 40 -4.20 19.54 14.76
C GLU A 40 -5.05 20.80 14.58
N GLN A 41 -5.91 20.83 13.56
CA GLN A 41 -6.78 21.98 13.27
C GLN A 41 -8.15 21.90 13.97
N ALA A 42 -8.39 20.87 14.79
CA ALA A 42 -9.69 20.57 15.40
C ALA A 42 -10.87 20.59 14.40
N SER A 43 -10.61 20.25 13.15
CA SER A 43 -11.58 20.34 12.06
C SER A 43 -12.19 18.96 11.79
N GLY A 44 -13.45 18.80 12.20
CA GLY A 44 -14.20 17.56 12.00
C GLY A 44 -14.25 17.11 10.54
N TRP A 45 -14.18 18.04 9.58
CA TRP A 45 -14.22 17.73 8.15
C TRP A 45 -12.97 16.99 7.68
N TRP A 46 -11.79 17.43 8.14
CA TRP A 46 -10.52 16.76 7.83
C TRP A 46 -10.40 15.41 8.53
N ILE A 47 -10.92 15.28 9.75
CA ILE A 47 -10.96 14.00 10.47
C ILE A 47 -11.82 12.99 9.73
N VAL A 48 -13.06 13.34 9.36
CA VAL A 48 -13.97 12.44 8.62
C VAL A 48 -13.37 12.05 7.27
N THR A 49 -12.74 12.99 6.58
CA THR A 49 -12.07 12.72 5.30
C THR A 49 -10.90 11.76 5.48
N GLY A 50 -10.05 11.97 6.49
CA GLY A 50 -8.92 11.08 6.79
C GLY A 50 -9.36 9.66 7.17
N ILE A 51 -10.41 9.53 7.99
CA ILE A 51 -11.00 8.21 8.31
C ILE A 51 -11.50 7.51 7.04
N THR A 52 -12.22 8.23 6.18
CA THR A 52 -12.78 7.67 4.94
C THR A 52 -11.68 7.19 4.00
N ILE A 53 -10.64 8.00 3.81
CA ILE A 53 -9.49 7.66 2.96
C ILE A 53 -8.70 6.48 3.55
N ALA A 54 -8.50 6.46 4.87
CA ALA A 54 -7.83 5.35 5.54
C ALA A 54 -8.59 4.03 5.38
N ILE A 55 -9.92 4.05 5.51
CA ILE A 55 -10.78 2.87 5.28
C ILE A 55 -10.73 2.43 3.82
N MET A 56 -10.86 3.35 2.85
CA MET A 56 -10.76 3.00 1.43
C MET A 56 -9.38 2.42 1.10
N GLY A 57 -8.31 3.05 1.61
CA GLY A 57 -6.95 2.56 1.49
C GLY A 57 -6.81 1.15 2.05
N ALA A 58 -7.35 0.88 3.24
CA ALA A 58 -7.32 -0.45 3.85
C ALA A 58 -8.10 -1.50 3.04
N VAL A 59 -9.27 -1.15 2.50
CA VAL A 59 -10.06 -2.06 1.65
C VAL A 59 -9.30 -2.38 0.35
N LEU A 60 -8.70 -1.38 -0.29
CA LEU A 60 -7.87 -1.56 -1.47
C LEU A 60 -6.61 -2.38 -1.16
N PHE A 61 -6.03 -2.18 0.02
CA PHE A 61 -4.87 -2.91 0.52
C PHE A 61 -5.21 -4.39 0.71
N VAL A 62 -6.32 -4.73 1.36
CA VAL A 62 -6.79 -6.13 1.56
C VAL A 62 -7.18 -6.81 0.23
N GLY A 63 -7.71 -6.06 -0.73
CA GLY A 63 -8.08 -6.57 -2.05
C GLY A 63 -6.88 -6.81 -2.99
N ASN A 64 -5.70 -6.28 -2.68
CA ASN A 64 -4.56 -6.34 -3.58
C ASN A 64 -3.93 -7.75 -3.62
N PRO A 65 -3.79 -8.38 -4.80
CA PRO A 65 -3.19 -9.71 -4.93
C PRO A 65 -1.74 -9.79 -4.42
N VAL A 66 -0.98 -8.68 -4.48
CA VAL A 66 0.39 -8.59 -3.95
C VAL A 66 0.39 -8.72 -2.42
N ILE A 67 -0.56 -8.09 -1.76
CA ILE A 67 -0.67 -8.11 -0.29
C ILE A 67 -1.24 -9.44 0.16
N ARG A 68 -2.17 -10.03 -0.59
CA ARG A 68 -2.58 -11.43 -0.38
C ARG A 68 -1.41 -12.41 -0.50
N LEU A 69 -0.52 -12.24 -1.46
CA LEU A 69 0.70 -13.05 -1.60
C LEU A 69 1.68 -12.86 -0.43
N LEU A 70 1.75 -11.66 0.16
CA LEU A 70 2.66 -11.34 1.27
C LEU A 70 2.11 -11.68 2.65
N PHE A 71 0.79 -11.60 2.86
CA PHE A 71 0.13 -11.73 4.18
C PHE A 71 -0.86 -12.90 4.27
N GLY A 72 -1.17 -13.58 3.17
CA GLY A 72 -2.28 -14.55 3.07
C GLY A 72 -1.90 -16.02 2.84
N ASN A 73 -0.72 -16.49 3.29
CA ASN A 73 -0.11 -17.83 3.02
C ASN A 73 0.45 -17.95 1.58
N ALA A 74 1.67 -18.44 1.31
CA ALA A 74 2.25 -19.77 1.56
C ALA A 74 1.43 -20.93 0.96
#